data_AF-A0A1T5HGL3-F1
#
_entry.id   AF-A0A1T5HGL3-F1
#
_cell.length_a   1.000
_cell.length_b   1.000
_cell.length_c   1.000
_cell.angle_alpha   90.00
_cell.angle_beta   90.00
_cell.angle_gamma   90.00
#
_symmetry.space_group_name_H-M   'P 1'
#
loop_
_entity.id
_entity.type
_entity.pdbx_description
1 polymer ?
#
loop_
_entity_poly.entity_id
_entity_poly.type
_entity_poly.pdbx_seq_one_letter_code
_entity_poly.pdbx_strand_id
1 'polypeptide(L)'
;MAQKESNGVYDINLLFKDVSDDILTTFLEGKLNLKEYAKSELNNRGRPFIKKAKKDGNNRNLDAFLQASNEFLAICDNIYGLYLDSTQGYNSIFDGILQDQKNDHLKTDEYTYVYASPDGFDRNSYVLHKSTLGKVKNRNSINGENYLSLAAYAIVLIFEHWEREYREKISVAVDQDRELIQFDVLGSMRLFRNDILHNNRIITEKTAKDLKSFDVKAGNSINITFYDLSNLITRIKESLTVYCIKVFDHDPDFEITEYIPERE
;
A
#
# COMPACT_ATOMS: atom_id res chain seq x y z
N MET A 1 -37.37 -6.42 -14.21
CA MET A 1 -36.44 -5.35 -13.79
C MET A 1 -35.45 -5.96 -12.82
N ALA A 2 -34.26 -6.33 -13.30
CA ALA A 2 -33.19 -6.83 -12.44
C ALA A 2 -32.60 -5.63 -11.68
N GLN A 3 -32.68 -5.66 -10.36
CA GLN A 3 -31.89 -4.75 -9.52
C GLN A 3 -30.42 -5.07 -9.81
N LYS A 4 -29.70 -4.12 -10.40
CA LYS A 4 -28.24 -4.13 -10.39
C LYS A 4 -27.83 -3.99 -8.92
N GLU A 5 -27.45 -5.09 -8.30
CA GLU A 5 -26.65 -5.05 -7.08
C GLU A 5 -25.39 -4.25 -7.41
N SER A 6 -25.27 -3.05 -6.84
CA SER A 6 -24.02 -2.31 -6.88
C SER A 6 -23.03 -3.13 -6.06
N ASN A 7 -22.16 -3.89 -6.72
CA ASN A 7 -20.96 -4.44 -6.10
C ASN A 7 -20.25 -3.28 -5.43
N GLY A 8 -20.33 -3.21 -4.09
CA GLY A 8 -19.79 -2.11 -3.30
C GLY A 8 -18.28 -2.04 -3.55
N VAL A 9 -17.88 -1.04 -4.32
CA VAL A 9 -16.47 -0.66 -4.45
C VAL A 9 -16.15 0.15 -3.21
N TYR A 10 -15.21 -0.34 -2.41
CA TYR A 10 -14.73 0.38 -1.24
C TYR A 10 -13.70 1.41 -1.64
N ASP A 11 -13.74 2.55 -0.96
CA ASP A 11 -12.80 3.64 -1.09
C ASP A 11 -12.01 3.75 0.23
N ILE A 12 -10.73 3.37 0.21
CA ILE A 12 -9.83 3.43 1.38
C ILE A 12 -9.57 4.90 1.79
N ASN A 13 -9.90 5.88 0.93
CA ASN A 13 -9.66 7.30 1.17
C ASN A 13 -10.46 7.83 2.38
N LEU A 14 -11.50 7.11 2.83
CA LEU A 14 -12.30 7.50 4.01
C LEU A 14 -11.57 7.39 5.34
N LEU A 15 -10.38 6.80 5.36
CA LEU A 15 -9.70 6.49 6.61
C LEU A 15 -8.98 7.65 7.27
N PHE A 16 -8.84 8.78 6.58
CA PHE A 16 -7.57 9.48 6.66
C PHE A 16 -7.71 10.99 6.41
N LYS A 17 -8.54 11.67 7.20
CA LYS A 17 -8.65 13.13 7.24
C LYS A 17 -7.62 13.74 8.21
N ASP A 18 -6.96 14.80 7.76
CA ASP A 18 -6.18 15.79 8.52
C ASP A 18 -4.74 15.42 8.95
N VAL A 19 -3.76 15.81 8.11
CA VAL A 19 -2.39 16.13 8.53
C VAL A 19 -1.92 17.38 7.75
N SER A 20 -1.22 18.29 8.41
CA SER A 20 -0.73 19.58 7.87
C SER A 20 0.08 19.45 6.56
N ASP A 21 -0.26 20.29 5.58
CA ASP A 21 0.06 20.08 4.16
C ASP A 21 1.54 20.26 3.76
N ASP A 22 2.28 21.31 4.13
CA ASP A 22 3.51 21.65 3.37
C ASP A 22 4.73 20.72 3.59
N ILE A 23 5.06 20.37 4.84
CA ILE A 23 6.27 19.57 5.15
C ILE A 23 6.00 18.08 4.91
N LEU A 24 4.79 17.63 5.24
CA LEU A 24 4.37 16.27 4.91
C LEU A 24 4.30 16.09 3.40
N THR A 25 3.75 17.05 2.65
CA THR A 25 3.77 17.01 1.17
C THR A 25 5.19 16.90 0.64
N THR A 26 6.14 17.69 1.17
CA THR A 26 7.55 17.62 0.74
C THR A 26 8.18 16.24 1.00
N PHE A 27 7.86 15.59 2.12
CA PHE A 27 8.30 14.22 2.41
C PHE A 27 7.61 13.18 1.53
N LEU A 28 6.30 13.31 1.30
CA LEU A 28 5.52 12.41 0.44
C LEU A 28 5.93 12.54 -1.04
N GLU A 29 6.36 13.72 -1.47
CA GLU A 29 6.97 13.96 -2.79
C GLU A 29 8.40 13.40 -2.91
N GLY A 30 8.95 12.79 -1.86
CA GLY A 30 10.30 12.22 -1.85
C GLY A 30 11.41 13.26 -1.86
N LYS A 31 11.09 14.54 -1.61
CA LYS A 31 12.09 15.62 -1.52
C LYS A 31 12.83 15.63 -0.18
N LEU A 32 12.30 14.93 0.82
CA LEU A 32 12.94 14.69 2.10
C LEU A 32 12.97 13.18 2.37
N ASN A 33 14.04 12.68 2.99
CA ASN A 33 14.00 11.37 3.64
C ASN A 33 13.47 11.48 5.07
N LEU A 34 13.14 10.34 5.69
CA LEU A 34 12.54 10.29 7.04
C LEU A 34 13.41 11.02 8.09
N LYS A 35 14.74 10.96 7.93
CA LYS A 35 15.70 11.62 8.82
C LYS A 35 15.64 13.14 8.67
N GLU A 36 15.53 13.64 7.45
CA GLU A 36 15.41 15.08 7.18
C GLU A 36 14.05 15.62 7.63
N TYR A 37 12.97 14.88 7.38
CA TYR A 37 11.65 15.23 7.88
C TYR A 37 11.62 15.27 9.41
N ALA A 38 12.06 14.20 10.08
CA ALA A 38 12.08 14.14 11.54
C ALA A 38 12.93 15.26 12.16
N LYS A 39 14.07 15.59 11.53
CA LYS A 39 14.88 16.74 11.92
C LYS A 39 14.16 18.07 11.71
N SER A 40 13.50 18.26 10.57
CA SER A 40 12.76 19.47 10.24
C SER A 40 11.63 19.70 11.25
N GLU A 41 10.83 18.66 11.54
CA GLU A 41 9.76 18.72 12.53
C GLU A 41 10.27 19.05 13.93
N LEU A 42 11.33 18.38 14.39
CA LEU A 42 11.90 18.64 15.72
C LEU A 42 12.51 20.05 15.82
N ASN A 43 13.18 20.52 14.76
CA ASN A 43 13.73 21.88 14.69
C ASN A 43 12.63 22.94 14.67
N ASN A 44 11.54 22.73 13.90
CA ASN A 44 10.38 23.63 13.88
C ASN A 44 9.72 23.74 15.26
N ARG A 45 9.82 22.69 16.07
CA ARG A 45 9.34 22.66 17.46
C ARG A 45 10.33 23.26 18.46
N GLY A 46 11.46 23.82 17.99
CA GLY A 46 12.49 24.45 18.82
C GLY A 46 13.31 23.45 19.65
N ARG A 47 13.35 22.17 19.27
CA ARG A 47 13.96 21.09 20.05
C ARG A 47 15.27 20.60 19.40
N PRO A 48 16.40 20.54 20.14
CA PRO A 48 17.66 20.04 19.60
C PRO A 48 17.66 18.51 19.42
N PHE A 49 18.20 18.03 18.30
CA PHE A 49 18.28 16.61 17.95
C PHE A 49 19.37 15.89 18.76
N ILE A 50 18.99 15.02 19.71
CA ILE A 50 19.95 14.26 20.53
C ILE A 50 20.18 12.87 19.91
N LYS A 51 21.41 12.59 19.44
CA LYS A 51 21.77 11.32 18.79
C LYS A 51 21.76 10.09 19.70
N LYS A 52 21.78 10.26 21.03
CA LYS A 52 21.72 9.19 22.03
C LYS A 52 20.92 9.65 23.24
N ALA A 53 19.73 9.09 23.43
CA ALA A 53 18.97 9.20 24.66
C ALA A 53 19.50 8.16 25.64
N LYS A 54 20.14 8.59 26.74
CA LYS A 54 20.53 7.71 27.86
C LYS A 54 19.64 7.96 29.09
N LYS A 55 18.47 8.54 28.86
CA LYS A 55 17.46 8.73 29.90
C LYS A 55 16.76 7.37 30.08
N ASP A 56 16.72 6.88 31.32
CA ASP A 56 15.96 5.70 31.76
C ASP A 56 16.59 4.32 31.54
N GLY A 57 17.89 4.23 31.20
CA GLY A 57 18.60 2.95 31.09
C GLY A 57 18.30 2.12 29.83
N ASN A 58 17.36 2.56 28.99
CA ASN A 58 17.09 1.96 27.68
C ASN A 58 18.12 2.38 26.64
N ASN A 59 18.54 1.44 25.79
CA ASN A 59 19.61 1.63 24.82
C ASN A 59 19.07 1.99 23.42
N ARG A 60 18.16 2.98 23.36
CA ARG A 60 17.50 3.39 22.11
C ARG A 60 18.50 3.94 21.10
N ASN A 61 18.42 3.46 19.86
CA ASN A 61 19.33 3.81 18.77
C ASN A 61 18.57 4.40 17.58
N LEU A 62 18.53 5.73 17.53
CA LEU A 62 17.83 6.47 16.49
C LEU A 62 18.38 6.22 15.08
N ASP A 63 19.70 6.12 14.93
CA ASP A 63 20.29 5.85 13.61
C ASP A 63 19.91 4.45 13.11
N ALA A 64 19.87 3.44 13.99
CA ALA A 64 19.38 2.10 13.63
C ALA A 64 17.88 2.09 13.28
N PHE A 65 17.06 2.84 14.03
CA PHE A 65 15.63 2.98 13.73
C PHE A 65 15.42 3.61 12.35
N LEU A 66 16.12 4.72 12.06
CA LEU A 66 16.02 5.41 10.79
C LEU A 66 16.52 4.55 9.63
N GLN A 67 17.59 3.78 9.83
CA GLN A 67 18.06 2.82 8.84
C GLN A 67 17.00 1.76 8.53
N ALA A 68 16.48 1.06 9.54
CA ALA A 68 15.46 0.03 9.35
C ALA A 68 14.20 0.58 8.68
N SER A 69 13.76 1.77 9.08
CA SER A 69 12.59 2.45 8.50
C SER A 69 12.82 2.81 7.03
N ASN A 70 13.97 3.38 6.69
CA ASN A 70 14.29 3.74 5.29
C ASN A 70 14.44 2.50 4.40
N GLU A 71 15.04 1.42 4.90
CA GLU A 71 15.10 0.14 4.18
C GLU A 71 13.70 -0.41 3.90
N PHE A 72 12.80 -0.40 4.89
CA PHE A 72 11.42 -0.83 4.71
C PHE A 72 10.64 0.06 3.74
N LEU A 73 10.81 1.39 3.83
CA LEU A 73 10.18 2.34 2.91
C LEU A 73 10.67 2.15 1.47
N ALA A 74 11.96 1.87 1.27
CA ALA A 74 12.49 1.55 -0.04
C ALA A 74 11.83 0.29 -0.64
N ILE A 75 11.54 -0.72 0.18
CA ILE A 75 10.78 -1.91 -0.26
C ILE A 75 9.35 -1.54 -0.63
N CYS A 76 8.67 -0.73 0.19
CA CYS A 76 7.33 -0.25 -0.10
C CYS A 76 7.29 0.51 -1.43
N ASP A 77 8.24 1.42 -1.66
CA ASP A 77 8.36 2.19 -2.89
C ASP A 77 8.70 1.30 -4.10
N ASN A 78 9.55 0.28 -3.95
CA ASN A 78 9.85 -0.68 -5.02
C ASN A 78 8.62 -1.52 -5.40
N ILE A 79 7.85 -2.00 -4.41
CA ILE A 79 6.62 -2.76 -4.66
C ILE A 79 5.57 -1.86 -5.32
N TYR A 80 5.46 -0.60 -4.88
CA TYR A 80 4.57 0.37 -5.50
C TYR A 80 5.01 0.71 -6.93
N GLY A 81 6.30 0.89 -7.18
CA GLY A 81 6.87 1.07 -8.52
C GLY A 81 6.54 -0.08 -9.46
N LEU A 82 6.68 -1.34 -9.00
CA LEU A 82 6.26 -2.51 -9.77
C LEU A 82 4.78 -2.46 -10.14
N TYR A 83 3.92 -2.02 -9.22
CA TYR A 83 2.50 -1.82 -9.51
C TYR A 83 2.28 -0.76 -10.60
N LEU A 84 2.97 0.38 -10.53
CA LEU A 84 2.87 1.45 -11.53
C LEU A 84 3.35 0.98 -12.91
N ASP A 85 4.51 0.35 -12.99
CA ASP A 85 5.08 -0.14 -14.25
C ASP A 85 4.17 -1.19 -14.89
N SER A 86 3.66 -2.14 -14.09
CA SER A 86 2.77 -3.20 -14.58
C SER A 86 1.45 -2.64 -15.08
N THR A 87 0.86 -1.68 -14.37
CA THR A 87 -0.41 -1.06 -14.77
C THR A 87 -0.27 -0.22 -16.04
N GLN A 88 0.88 0.44 -16.26
CA GLN A 88 1.17 1.03 -17.57
C GLN A 88 1.23 -0.01 -18.69
N GLY A 89 1.81 -1.19 -18.42
CA GLY A 89 1.79 -2.32 -19.34
C GLY A 89 0.36 -2.80 -19.66
N TYR A 90 -0.51 -2.89 -18.64
CA TYR A 90 -1.91 -3.27 -18.82
C TYR A 90 -2.68 -2.26 -19.68
N ASN A 91 -2.54 -0.97 -19.40
CA ASN A 91 -3.09 0.11 -20.22
C ASN A 91 -2.62 0.01 -21.67
N SER A 92 -1.32 -0.24 -21.90
CA SER A 92 -0.79 -0.38 -23.26
C SER A 92 -1.42 -1.55 -24.02
N ILE A 93 -1.66 -2.68 -23.35
CA ILE A 93 -2.37 -3.82 -23.96
C ILE A 93 -3.82 -3.45 -24.27
N PHE A 94 -4.51 -2.78 -23.35
CA PHE A 94 -5.89 -2.35 -23.52
C PHE A 94 -6.04 -1.39 -24.71
N ASP A 95 -5.21 -0.34 -24.76
CA ASP A 95 -5.21 0.68 -25.81
C ASP A 95 -4.83 0.09 -27.17
N GLY A 96 -3.86 -0.83 -27.21
CA GLY A 96 -3.50 -1.55 -28.44
C GLY A 96 -4.69 -2.31 -29.03
N ILE A 97 -5.45 -3.03 -28.20
CA ILE A 97 -6.67 -3.72 -28.66
C ILE A 97 -7.70 -2.72 -29.16
N LEU A 98 -7.95 -1.61 -28.45
CA LEU A 98 -8.91 -0.60 -28.90
C LEU A 98 -8.52 0.02 -30.24
N GLN A 99 -7.23 0.29 -30.44
CA GLN A 99 -6.72 0.86 -31.67
C GLN A 99 -6.84 -0.12 -32.85
N ASP A 100 -6.56 -1.41 -32.64
CA ASP A 100 -6.75 -2.45 -33.66
C ASP A 100 -8.23 -2.65 -34.02
N GLN A 101 -9.14 -2.54 -33.05
CA GLN A 101 -10.59 -2.58 -33.30
C GLN A 101 -11.04 -1.35 -34.10
N LYS A 102 -10.50 -0.16 -33.79
CA LYS A 102 -10.80 1.08 -34.52
C LYS A 102 -10.32 1.04 -35.99
N ASN A 103 -9.21 0.34 -36.25
CA ASN A 103 -8.66 0.14 -37.59
C ASN A 103 -9.34 -1.00 -38.38
N ASP A 104 -10.43 -1.57 -37.84
CA ASP A 104 -11.18 -2.70 -38.44
C ASP A 104 -10.35 -3.98 -38.65
N HIS A 105 -9.21 -4.11 -37.94
CA HIS A 105 -8.35 -5.30 -37.94
C HIS A 105 -8.92 -6.40 -37.03
N LEU A 106 -9.64 -6.03 -35.97
CA LEU A 106 -10.26 -6.93 -34.99
C LEU A 106 -11.73 -6.53 -34.81
N LYS A 107 -12.67 -7.34 -35.29
CA LYS A 107 -14.08 -6.90 -35.41
C LYS A 107 -14.94 -7.18 -34.19
N THR A 108 -14.60 -8.15 -33.36
CA THR A 108 -15.43 -8.54 -32.20
C THR A 108 -14.60 -8.94 -30.98
N ASP A 109 -15.20 -8.84 -29.80
CA ASP A 109 -14.58 -9.23 -28.53
C ASP A 109 -14.40 -10.74 -28.37
N GLU A 110 -14.97 -11.53 -29.28
CA GLU A 110 -14.91 -12.99 -29.31
C GLU A 110 -13.63 -13.52 -29.96
N TYR A 111 -12.88 -12.67 -30.66
CA TYR A 111 -11.62 -13.08 -31.29
C TYR A 111 -10.65 -13.61 -30.24
N THR A 112 -9.93 -14.68 -30.60
CA THR A 112 -8.94 -15.30 -29.73
C THR A 112 -7.69 -14.42 -29.67
N TYR A 113 -7.33 -13.98 -28.48
CA TYR A 113 -6.05 -13.37 -28.16
C TYR A 113 -5.07 -14.45 -27.69
N VAL A 114 -3.91 -14.53 -28.32
CA VAL A 114 -2.91 -15.56 -28.08
C VAL A 114 -1.62 -14.92 -27.55
N TYR A 115 -1.18 -15.38 -26.38
CA TYR A 115 0.18 -15.14 -25.91
C TYR A 115 1.06 -16.28 -26.39
N ALA A 116 2.16 -15.99 -27.08
CA ALA A 116 3.08 -16.98 -27.63
C ALA A 116 4.54 -16.62 -27.30
N SER A 117 5.42 -17.62 -27.28
CA SER A 117 6.87 -17.44 -27.10
C SER A 117 7.66 -18.38 -28.03
N PRO A 118 8.79 -17.92 -28.62
CA PRO A 118 9.11 -16.50 -28.81
C PRO A 118 8.02 -15.81 -29.64
N ASP A 119 8.09 -14.50 -29.71
CA ASP A 119 7.23 -13.60 -30.48
C ASP A 119 6.81 -14.26 -31.81
N GLY A 120 5.50 -14.28 -32.07
CA GLY A 120 4.78 -15.24 -32.94
C GLY A 120 5.12 -15.27 -34.43
N PHE A 121 6.28 -14.72 -34.80
CA PHE A 121 6.89 -14.76 -36.12
C PHE A 121 7.94 -15.88 -36.25
N ASP A 122 8.37 -16.51 -35.15
CA ASP A 122 9.25 -17.68 -35.18
C ASP A 122 8.45 -18.97 -35.49
N ARG A 123 9.01 -19.83 -36.34
CA ARG A 123 8.50 -21.18 -36.61
C ARG A 123 8.53 -22.08 -35.37
N ASN A 124 9.36 -21.74 -34.38
CA ASN A 124 9.43 -22.42 -33.10
C ASN A 124 8.51 -21.81 -32.04
N SER A 125 7.64 -20.85 -32.41
CA SER A 125 6.70 -20.25 -31.47
C SER A 125 5.69 -21.29 -30.97
N TYR A 126 5.39 -21.23 -29.67
CA TYR A 126 4.38 -22.05 -29.03
C TYR A 126 3.45 -21.19 -28.19
N VAL A 127 2.21 -21.65 -28.03
CA VAL A 127 1.17 -20.91 -27.31
C VAL A 127 1.36 -21.06 -25.81
N LEU A 128 1.51 -19.93 -25.12
CA LEU A 128 1.57 -19.84 -23.65
C LEU A 128 0.18 -19.75 -23.03
N HIS A 129 -0.70 -18.93 -23.61
CA HIS A 129 -2.04 -18.69 -23.08
C HIS A 129 -2.99 -18.23 -24.19
N LYS A 130 -4.27 -18.60 -24.06
CA LYS A 130 -5.35 -18.16 -24.95
C LYS A 130 -6.47 -17.54 -24.14
N SER A 131 -7.04 -16.45 -24.64
CA SER A 131 -8.24 -15.82 -24.10
C SER A 131 -9.02 -15.17 -25.24
N THR A 132 -10.15 -14.53 -24.94
CA THR A 132 -10.89 -13.69 -25.90
C THR A 132 -10.47 -12.23 -25.74
N LEU A 133 -10.52 -11.42 -26.80
CA LEU A 133 -10.23 -9.97 -26.71
C LEU A 133 -11.04 -9.27 -25.63
N GLY A 134 -12.34 -9.57 -25.49
CA GLY A 134 -13.18 -8.98 -24.45
C GLY A 134 -12.66 -9.25 -23.04
N LYS A 135 -12.28 -10.50 -22.74
CA LYS A 135 -11.66 -10.88 -21.45
C LYS A 135 -10.32 -10.18 -21.23
N VAL A 136 -9.48 -10.06 -22.26
CA VAL A 136 -8.18 -9.37 -22.15
C VAL A 136 -8.37 -7.88 -21.90
N LYS A 137 -9.32 -7.23 -22.59
CA LYS A 137 -9.69 -5.84 -22.32
C LYS A 137 -10.20 -5.68 -20.89
N ASN A 138 -11.19 -6.47 -20.48
CA ASN A 138 -11.83 -6.33 -19.16
C ASN A 138 -10.85 -6.53 -18.00
N ARG A 139 -9.87 -7.44 -18.11
CA ARG A 139 -8.87 -7.63 -17.05
C ARG A 139 -7.80 -6.53 -17.01
N ASN A 140 -7.51 -5.90 -18.15
CA ASN A 140 -6.48 -4.86 -18.28
C ASN A 140 -7.03 -3.43 -18.28
N SER A 141 -8.35 -3.23 -18.27
CA SER A 141 -8.93 -1.90 -18.09
C SER A 141 -8.56 -1.33 -16.73
N ILE A 142 -8.65 -0.01 -16.58
CA ILE A 142 -8.50 0.66 -15.27
C ILE A 142 -9.44 0.00 -14.26
N ASN A 143 -8.89 -0.36 -13.10
CA ASN A 143 -9.58 -1.12 -12.04
C ASN A 143 -10.12 -2.50 -12.48
N GLY A 144 -9.59 -3.05 -13.58
CA GLY A 144 -9.85 -4.42 -14.02
C GLY A 144 -9.12 -5.45 -13.15
N GLU A 145 -9.42 -6.73 -13.39
CA GLU A 145 -8.93 -7.84 -12.57
C GLU A 145 -7.40 -7.88 -12.37
N ASN A 146 -6.61 -7.50 -13.38
CA ASN A 146 -5.15 -7.46 -13.25
C ASN A 146 -4.69 -6.34 -12.31
N TYR A 147 -5.34 -5.16 -12.35
CA TYR A 147 -5.06 -4.05 -11.43
C TYR A 147 -5.34 -4.48 -9.99
N LEU A 148 -6.56 -4.98 -9.76
CA LEU A 148 -7.02 -5.36 -8.42
C LEU A 148 -6.18 -6.51 -7.84
N SER A 149 -5.82 -7.50 -8.68
CA SER A 149 -4.95 -8.60 -8.27
C SER A 149 -3.56 -8.12 -7.87
N LEU A 150 -2.95 -7.25 -8.68
CA LEU A 150 -1.61 -6.76 -8.41
C LEU A 150 -1.56 -5.87 -7.17
N ALA A 151 -2.57 -5.01 -6.97
CA ALA A 151 -2.69 -4.21 -5.76
C ALA A 151 -2.86 -5.09 -4.51
N ALA A 152 -3.65 -6.15 -4.59
CA ALA A 152 -3.76 -7.13 -3.50
C ALA A 152 -2.42 -7.82 -3.20
N TYR A 153 -1.65 -8.20 -4.23
CA TYR A 153 -0.32 -8.76 -4.04
C TYR A 153 0.66 -7.77 -3.42
N ALA A 154 0.58 -6.48 -3.76
CA ALA A 154 1.38 -5.43 -3.14
C ALA A 154 1.15 -5.38 -1.62
N ILE A 155 -0.12 -5.42 -1.17
CA ILE A 155 -0.45 -5.46 0.27
C ILE A 155 0.18 -6.68 0.96
N VAL A 156 0.05 -7.86 0.35
CA VAL A 156 0.62 -9.11 0.90
C VAL A 156 2.14 -8.99 1.05
N LEU A 157 2.83 -8.53 0.00
CA LEU A 157 4.29 -8.43 -0.01
C LEU A 157 4.80 -7.41 1.01
N ILE A 158 4.20 -6.22 1.05
CA ILE A 158 4.58 -5.17 2.02
C ILE A 158 4.42 -5.68 3.45
N PHE A 159 3.27 -6.28 3.76
CA PHE A 159 3.03 -6.80 5.11
C PHE A 159 3.99 -7.95 5.47
N GLU A 160 4.33 -8.81 4.51
CA GLU A 160 5.27 -9.91 4.74
C GLU A 160 6.67 -9.39 5.13
N HIS A 161 7.18 -8.38 4.41
CA HIS A 161 8.46 -7.75 4.73
C HIS A 161 8.42 -7.08 6.10
N TRP A 162 7.34 -6.36 6.39
CA TRP A 162 7.14 -5.75 7.71
C TRP A 162 7.25 -6.79 8.82
N GLU A 163 6.41 -7.83 8.75
CA GLU A 163 6.23 -8.78 9.85
C GLU A 163 7.43 -9.70 10.03
N ARG A 164 8.11 -10.09 8.95
CA ARG A 164 9.24 -11.02 9.02
C ARG A 164 10.57 -10.36 9.38
N GLU A 165 10.76 -9.10 9.00
CA GLU A 165 12.09 -8.50 9.03
C GLU A 165 12.09 -7.15 9.75
N TYR A 166 11.27 -6.20 9.30
CA TYR A 166 11.44 -4.81 9.71
C TYR A 166 10.84 -4.47 11.07
N ARG A 167 9.77 -5.16 11.48
CA ARG A 167 9.20 -5.01 12.83
C ARG A 167 10.22 -5.37 13.91
N GLU A 168 11.01 -6.43 13.68
CA GLU A 168 12.08 -6.87 14.58
C GLU A 168 13.29 -5.93 14.56
N LYS A 169 13.72 -5.46 13.38
CA LYS A 169 14.80 -4.46 13.29
C LYS A 169 14.44 -3.19 14.06
N ILE A 170 13.18 -2.75 13.95
CA ILE A 170 12.67 -1.58 14.67
C ILE A 170 12.58 -1.85 16.18
N SER A 171 12.07 -3.01 16.60
CA SER A 171 11.94 -3.37 18.03
C SER A 171 13.30 -3.30 18.75
N VAL A 172 14.33 -3.88 18.14
CA VAL A 172 15.72 -3.83 18.62
C VAL A 172 16.24 -2.40 18.68
N ALA A 173 15.93 -1.57 17.67
CA ALA A 173 16.40 -0.19 17.64
C ALA A 173 15.78 0.69 18.74
N VAL A 174 14.54 0.40 19.16
CA VAL A 174 13.83 1.18 20.19
C VAL A 174 13.86 0.55 21.58
N ASP A 175 14.52 -0.62 21.71
CA ASP A 175 14.63 -1.38 22.95
C ASP A 175 13.23 -1.71 23.53
N GLN A 176 12.34 -2.21 22.68
CA GLN A 176 10.99 -2.65 23.05
C GLN A 176 10.72 -4.05 22.53
N ASP A 177 9.79 -4.77 23.17
CA ASP A 177 9.27 -6.02 22.64
C ASP A 177 8.61 -5.79 21.26
N ARG A 178 8.90 -6.67 20.31
CA ARG A 178 8.32 -6.66 18.96
C ARG A 178 6.80 -6.53 18.97
N GLU A 179 6.12 -7.17 19.92
CA GLU A 179 4.67 -7.14 19.99
C GLU A 179 4.09 -5.77 20.37
N LEU A 180 4.90 -4.91 20.99
CA LEU A 180 4.55 -3.53 21.32
C LEU A 180 4.72 -2.59 20.12
N ILE A 181 5.43 -3.01 19.08
CA ILE A 181 5.56 -2.25 17.84
C ILE A 181 4.29 -2.46 17.01
N GLN A 182 3.32 -1.55 17.15
CA GLN A 182 2.03 -1.62 16.48
C GLN A 182 1.75 -0.34 15.71
N PHE A 183 1.40 -0.47 14.43
CA PHE A 183 0.91 0.62 13.58
C PHE A 183 -0.47 0.23 13.04
N ASP A 184 -1.45 1.11 13.15
CA ASP A 184 -2.85 0.83 12.75
C ASP A 184 -2.95 0.42 11.28
N VAL A 185 -2.19 1.09 10.40
CA VAL A 185 -2.15 0.77 8.97
C VAL A 185 -1.67 -0.66 8.72
N LEU A 186 -0.64 -1.12 9.45
CA LEU A 186 -0.10 -2.47 9.30
C LEU A 186 -0.98 -3.52 10.00
N GLY A 187 -1.63 -3.16 11.11
CA GLY A 187 -2.66 -3.97 11.75
C GLY A 187 -3.84 -4.24 10.80
N SER A 188 -4.25 -3.23 10.05
CA SER A 188 -5.31 -3.33 9.03
C SER A 188 -4.88 -4.18 7.84
N MET A 189 -3.64 -3.97 7.34
CA MET A 189 -3.06 -4.79 6.27
C MET A 189 -2.99 -6.27 6.65
N ARG A 190 -2.71 -6.60 7.92
CA ARG A 190 -2.72 -8.00 8.41
C ARG A 190 -4.06 -8.68 8.15
N LEU A 191 -5.16 -7.97 8.40
CA LEU A 191 -6.52 -8.49 8.22
C LEU A 191 -6.83 -8.67 6.72
N PHE A 192 -6.52 -7.66 5.90
CA PHE A 192 -6.69 -7.78 4.45
C PHE A 192 -5.83 -8.89 3.85
N ARG A 193 -4.57 -9.03 4.25
CA ARG A 193 -3.69 -10.13 3.80
C ARG A 193 -4.32 -11.49 4.06
N ASN A 194 -4.90 -11.69 5.24
CA ASN A 194 -5.56 -12.96 5.56
C ASN A 194 -6.70 -13.26 4.57
N ASP A 195 -7.54 -12.27 4.27
CA ASP A 195 -8.66 -12.44 3.36
C ASP A 195 -8.22 -12.55 1.89
N ILE A 196 -7.16 -11.84 1.49
CA ILE A 196 -6.54 -11.98 0.17
C ILE A 196 -6.02 -13.40 -0.04
N LEU A 197 -5.28 -13.95 0.92
CA LEU A 197 -4.61 -15.24 0.79
C LEU A 197 -5.54 -16.43 0.98
N HIS A 198 -6.52 -16.33 1.88
CA HIS A 198 -7.31 -17.48 2.31
C HIS A 198 -8.77 -17.43 1.89
N ASN A 199 -9.29 -16.25 1.53
CA ASN A 199 -10.71 -16.04 1.24
C ASN A 199 -10.95 -15.51 -0.18
N ASN A 200 -10.01 -15.72 -1.11
CA ASN A 200 -10.10 -15.25 -2.50
C ASN A 200 -10.42 -13.75 -2.61
N ARG A 201 -9.85 -12.94 -1.71
CA ARG A 201 -10.12 -11.50 -1.58
C ARG A 201 -11.57 -11.17 -1.20
N ILE A 202 -12.29 -12.08 -0.55
CA ILE A 202 -13.61 -11.81 0.02
C ILE A 202 -13.44 -11.47 1.50
N ILE A 203 -14.01 -10.34 1.92
CA ILE A 203 -13.97 -9.88 3.31
C ILE A 203 -14.77 -10.82 4.19
N THR A 204 -14.14 -11.30 5.25
CA THR A 204 -14.83 -12.14 6.25
C THR A 204 -15.55 -11.31 7.30
N GLU A 205 -16.53 -11.92 7.98
CA GLU A 205 -17.22 -11.33 9.14
C GLU A 205 -16.25 -10.84 10.22
N LYS A 206 -15.17 -11.60 10.45
CA LYS A 206 -14.13 -11.23 11.40
C LYS A 206 -13.44 -9.94 10.96
N THR A 207 -12.96 -9.88 9.72
CA THR A 207 -12.29 -8.69 9.19
C THR A 207 -13.21 -7.47 9.20
N ALA A 208 -14.46 -7.61 8.77
CA ALA A 208 -15.44 -6.51 8.79
C ALA A 208 -15.69 -5.99 10.22
N LYS A 209 -15.77 -6.88 11.21
CA LYS A 209 -15.93 -6.52 12.62
C LYS A 209 -14.70 -5.81 13.20
N ASP A 210 -13.50 -6.25 12.83
CA ASP A 210 -12.24 -5.70 13.34
C ASP A 210 -11.87 -4.39 12.63
N LEU A 211 -12.36 -4.16 11.40
CA LEU A 211 -12.20 -2.94 10.61
C LEU A 211 -13.44 -2.03 10.65
N LYS A 212 -14.20 -1.99 11.75
CA LYS A 212 -15.44 -1.18 11.85
C LYS A 212 -15.26 0.31 11.52
N SER A 213 -14.08 0.88 11.74
CA SER A 213 -13.78 2.26 11.37
C SER A 213 -13.67 2.51 9.86
N PHE A 214 -13.62 1.43 9.06
CA PHE A 214 -13.34 1.46 7.61
C PHE A 214 -14.60 1.24 6.75
N ASP A 215 -15.80 1.20 7.34
CA ASP A 215 -17.11 0.89 6.66
C ASP A 215 -17.09 -0.38 5.78
N VAL A 216 -16.28 -1.37 6.13
CA VAL A 216 -16.13 -2.61 5.35
C VAL A 216 -17.23 -3.61 5.71
N LYS A 217 -17.85 -4.24 4.71
CA LYS A 217 -18.91 -5.26 4.88
C LYS A 217 -18.39 -6.64 4.48
N ALA A 218 -18.79 -7.64 5.26
CA ALA A 218 -18.51 -9.03 4.95
C ALA A 218 -19.17 -9.46 3.63
N GLY A 219 -18.52 -10.39 2.93
CA GLY A 219 -18.97 -10.90 1.62
C GLY A 219 -18.56 -10.05 0.42
N ASN A 220 -18.10 -8.81 0.65
CA ASN A 220 -17.62 -7.96 -0.42
C ASN A 220 -16.20 -8.32 -0.86
N SER A 221 -15.89 -8.06 -2.13
CA SER A 221 -14.54 -8.20 -2.67
C SER A 221 -13.64 -7.06 -2.20
N ILE A 222 -12.39 -7.39 -1.86
CA ILE A 222 -11.31 -6.44 -1.59
C ILE A 222 -10.84 -5.92 -2.95
N ASN A 223 -11.31 -4.72 -3.30
CA ASN A 223 -10.94 -4.03 -4.52
C ASN A 223 -10.06 -2.85 -4.16
N ILE A 224 -8.75 -3.01 -4.28
CA ILE A 224 -7.76 -1.95 -3.99
C ILE A 224 -7.47 -1.23 -5.30
N THR A 225 -7.89 0.02 -5.39
CA THR A 225 -7.63 0.90 -6.54
C THR A 225 -6.21 1.50 -6.47
N PHE A 226 -5.83 2.20 -7.53
CA PHE A 226 -4.60 3.00 -7.55
C PHE A 226 -4.53 4.00 -6.37
N TYR A 227 -5.61 4.73 -6.13
CA TYR A 227 -5.66 5.73 -5.05
C TYR A 227 -5.52 5.06 -3.69
N ASP A 228 -6.13 3.89 -3.54
CA ASP A 228 -6.07 3.16 -2.28
C ASP A 228 -4.66 2.71 -1.95
N LEU A 229 -3.94 2.15 -2.94
CA LEU A 229 -2.57 1.72 -2.76
C LEU A 229 -1.64 2.91 -2.53
N SER A 230 -1.82 4.01 -3.26
CA SER A 230 -1.04 5.24 -3.06
C SER A 230 -1.20 5.77 -1.63
N ASN A 231 -2.44 5.83 -1.13
CA ASN A 231 -2.73 6.29 0.22
C ASN A 231 -2.18 5.34 1.29
N LEU A 232 -2.20 4.03 1.03
CA LEU A 232 -1.57 3.05 1.91
C LEU A 232 -0.07 3.34 2.11
N ILE A 233 0.66 3.60 1.02
CA ILE A 233 2.10 3.90 1.06
C ILE A 233 2.36 5.18 1.87
N THR A 234 1.60 6.24 1.62
CA THR A 234 1.64 7.49 2.39
C THR A 234 1.44 7.24 3.88
N ARG A 235 0.45 6.41 4.25
CA ARG A 235 0.11 6.15 5.65
C ARG A 235 1.16 5.31 6.38
N ILE A 236 1.85 4.42 5.68
CA ILE A 236 3.01 3.71 6.22
C ILE A 236 4.13 4.71 6.55
N LYS A 237 4.42 5.64 5.62
CA LYS A 237 5.42 6.70 5.81
C LYS A 237 5.08 7.58 7.02
N GLU A 238 3.83 8.01 7.15
CA GLU A 238 3.34 8.78 8.29
C GLU A 238 3.44 8.01 9.61
N SER A 239 3.03 6.74 9.63
CA SER A 239 3.02 5.92 10.86
C SER A 239 4.43 5.75 11.44
N LEU A 240 5.42 5.45 10.59
CA LEU A 240 6.82 5.35 10.99
C LEU A 240 7.35 6.68 11.54
N THR A 241 6.94 7.78 10.92
CA THR A 241 7.33 9.13 11.31
C THR A 241 6.78 9.51 12.68
N VAL A 242 5.47 9.35 12.88
CA VAL A 242 4.82 9.61 14.16
C VAL A 242 5.43 8.75 15.26
N TYR A 243 5.67 7.47 14.98
CA TYR A 243 6.29 6.56 15.93
C TYR A 243 7.74 6.98 16.28
N CYS A 244 8.53 7.40 15.28
CA CYS A 244 9.87 7.95 15.51
C CYS A 244 9.83 9.14 16.47
N ILE A 245 8.92 10.09 16.26
CA ILE A 245 8.77 11.26 17.13
C ILE A 245 8.39 10.80 18.53
N LYS A 246 7.38 9.92 18.67
CA LYS A 246 6.92 9.40 19.96
C LYS A 246 8.04 8.75 20.79
N VAL A 247 8.89 7.94 20.15
CA VAL A 247 9.90 7.15 20.85
C VAL A 247 11.14 7.97 21.22
N PHE A 248 11.50 8.96 20.39
CA PHE A 248 12.76 9.69 20.52
C PHE A 248 12.61 11.14 20.99
N ASP A 249 11.38 11.69 21.04
CA ASP A 249 11.11 12.96 21.69
C ASP A 249 11.17 12.81 23.23
N HIS A 250 11.78 13.79 23.92
CA HIS A 250 12.20 13.69 25.33
C HIS A 250 11.21 14.28 26.33
N ASP A 251 9.96 14.48 25.92
CA ASP A 251 8.95 15.15 26.72
C ASP A 251 8.07 14.14 27.46
N PRO A 252 8.24 13.99 28.78
CA PRO A 252 7.43 13.08 29.59
C PRO A 252 5.96 13.51 29.70
N ASP A 253 5.62 14.75 29.32
CA ASP A 253 4.26 15.29 29.31
C ASP A 253 3.63 15.28 27.91
N PHE A 254 4.31 14.71 26.90
CA PHE A 254 3.77 14.58 25.55
C PHE A 254 2.80 13.40 25.45
N GLU A 255 1.55 13.64 25.87
CA GLU A 255 0.42 12.92 25.29
C GLU A 255 0.35 13.29 23.81
N ILE A 256 0.62 12.33 22.92
CA ILE A 256 -0.05 12.37 21.62
C ILE A 256 -1.52 12.25 21.99
N THR A 257 -2.22 13.37 22.13
CA THR A 257 -3.65 13.36 21.95
C THR A 257 -3.83 12.72 20.59
N GLU A 258 -4.25 11.46 20.56
CA GLU A 258 -4.77 10.87 19.33
C GLU A 258 -5.70 11.96 18.78
N TYR A 259 -5.42 12.45 17.58
CA TYR A 259 -6.46 13.14 16.85
C TYR A 259 -7.49 12.07 16.52
N ILE A 260 -8.35 11.78 17.50
CA ILE A 260 -9.66 11.18 17.32
C ILE A 260 -10.51 12.39 16.99
N PRO A 261 -10.82 12.68 15.71
CA PRO A 261 -11.80 13.71 15.42
C PRO A 261 -13.09 13.29 16.13
N GLU A 262 -13.59 14.17 17.01
CA GLU A 262 -14.94 14.04 17.55
C GLU A 262 -15.88 13.92 16.35
N ARG A 263 -16.62 12.81 16.29
CA ARG A 263 -17.65 12.60 15.28
C ARG A 263 -18.83 13.50 15.63
N GLU A 264 -19.03 14.57 14.87
CA GLU A 264 -20.37 15.14 14.64
C GLU A 264 -21.14 14.30 13.62
#